data_AF-Q03G28-F1
#
_entry.id   AF-Q03G28-F1
#
_cell.length_a   1.000
_cell.length_b   1.000
_cell.length_c   1.000
_cell.angle_alpha   90.00
_cell.angle_beta   90.00
_cell.angle_gamma   90.00
#
_symmetry.space_group_name_H-M   'P 1'
#
loop_
_entity.id
_entity.type
_entity.pdbx_description
1 polymer ?
#
loop_
_entity_poly.entity_id
_entity_poly.type
_entity_poly.pdbx_seq_one_letter_code
_entity_poly.pdbx_strand_id
1 'polypeptide(L)'
;MIIDITVMGKGSIINGTTFVFPKDADLTADEIRSFISANDEFAKEYDKKWQMYIGNHAILHKNAKDHGPDNKLVNNLAHYIVETFNGYFMGIPPKITLDDDTDNEKLQQWNDTNSFQDKLNEISKQADVYGRSIAFLFQNENSETGVAYSSPMNSFIIYDDSVLHEPLAFVRYTRDKNNILSGQVYTDNEWYSFDDSANRAGEVNANQFGQVPAVEFFDNEERQGVFENAMTLIDALNNVVSQKANQVEYFDNGYLSMLGLNLDEDNDGKPELNLDGNQIIYSPDADATNAKVEFLAKPDGDNMQEHLTDRLINTIYQVCMVANLNDESFSGNSSGVALQYKLLPMKNMAANKERKFTQALRKLYKIAFGVETILDTTKTEAWQDLKFQFTRNLPVNLADEASTAKDLVGLVSQETLLSTLSFVDDAKNEIKRMKEEQKEQIKSSLEATDNLTDQQKAGVGNGKAEE
;
A
#
# COMPACT_ATOMS: atom_id res chain seq x y z
N MET A 1 -11.74 10.72 -24.17
CA MET A 1 -13.08 10.21 -24.49
C MET A 1 -13.50 9.42 -23.26
N ILE A 2 -14.30 10.02 -22.37
CA ILE A 2 -14.83 9.34 -21.20
C ILE A 2 -15.96 8.47 -21.76
N ILE A 3 -15.74 7.16 -21.83
CA ILE A 3 -16.77 6.23 -22.26
C ILE A 3 -17.54 5.90 -21.00
N ASP A 4 -18.66 6.59 -20.77
CA ASP A 4 -19.62 6.18 -19.77
C ASP A 4 -20.23 4.85 -20.25
N ILE A 5 -20.00 3.78 -19.48
CA ILE A 5 -20.55 2.47 -19.79
C ILE A 5 -21.90 2.41 -19.07
N THR A 6 -22.98 2.37 -19.84
CA THR A 6 -24.31 2.08 -19.29
C THR A 6 -24.33 0.66 -18.79
N VAL A 7 -24.63 0.48 -17.50
CA VAL A 7 -24.94 -0.82 -16.92
C VAL A 7 -26.40 -1.12 -17.24
N MET A 8 -26.80 -2.40 -17.36
CA MET A 8 -28.22 -2.71 -17.62
C MET A 8 -29.12 -1.98 -16.62
N GLY A 9 -30.17 -1.31 -17.11
CA GLY A 9 -31.08 -0.53 -16.29
C GLY A 9 -30.80 0.97 -16.31
N LYS A 10 -30.92 1.63 -15.16
CA LYS A 10 -30.68 3.08 -14.98
C LYS A 10 -29.25 3.40 -14.49
N GLY A 11 -28.47 2.39 -14.13
CA GLY A 11 -27.10 2.54 -13.66
C GLY A 11 -26.09 2.89 -14.75
N SER A 12 -25.00 3.56 -14.35
CA SER A 12 -23.88 3.88 -15.23
C SER A 12 -22.54 3.71 -14.50
N ILE A 13 -21.48 3.52 -15.28
CA ILE A 13 -20.10 3.54 -14.78
C ILE A 13 -19.40 4.74 -15.42
N ILE A 14 -18.99 5.68 -14.57
CA ILE A 14 -18.22 6.86 -14.97
C ILE A 14 -16.75 6.66 -14.63
N ASN A 15 -15.86 7.41 -15.32
CA ASN A 15 -14.41 7.37 -15.08
C ASN A 15 -13.82 5.94 -15.09
N GLY A 16 -14.44 5.06 -15.88
CA GLY A 16 -14.06 3.65 -16.06
C GLY A 16 -14.37 2.72 -14.89
N THR A 17 -14.67 3.20 -13.68
CA THR A 17 -14.72 2.35 -12.48
C THR A 17 -15.59 2.85 -11.32
N THR A 18 -16.33 3.95 -11.50
CA THR A 18 -17.22 4.51 -10.46
C THR A 18 -18.67 4.22 -10.81
N PHE A 19 -19.37 3.49 -9.94
CA PHE A 19 -20.77 3.15 -10.12
C PHE A 19 -21.67 4.33 -9.73
N VAL A 20 -22.56 4.73 -10.64
CA VAL A 20 -23.48 5.85 -10.46
C VAL A 20 -24.90 5.41 -10.75
N PHE A 21 -25.84 5.85 -9.92
CA PHE A 21 -27.26 5.57 -10.05
C PHE A 21 -28.10 6.82 -9.78
N PRO A 22 -29.25 7.02 -10.46
CA PRO A 22 -30.09 8.20 -10.23
C PRO A 22 -30.63 8.26 -8.80
N LYS A 23 -30.49 9.41 -8.15
CA LYS A 23 -30.89 9.60 -6.74
C LYS A 23 -32.35 9.27 -6.43
N ASP A 24 -33.25 9.63 -7.36
CA ASP A 24 -34.70 9.49 -7.16
C ASP A 24 -35.25 8.15 -7.67
N ALA A 25 -34.38 7.18 -7.99
CA ALA A 25 -34.77 5.86 -8.46
C ALA A 25 -34.57 4.79 -7.39
N ASP A 26 -35.50 3.83 -7.33
CA ASP A 26 -35.36 2.67 -6.45
C ASP A 26 -34.31 1.70 -7.00
N LEU A 27 -33.35 1.32 -6.15
CA LEU A 27 -32.34 0.32 -6.47
C LEU A 27 -32.95 -1.08 -6.39
N THR A 28 -33.20 -1.70 -7.55
CA THR A 28 -33.82 -3.03 -7.65
C THR A 28 -32.79 -4.17 -7.63
N ALA A 29 -33.26 -5.41 -7.45
CA ALA A 29 -32.41 -6.60 -7.54
C ALA A 29 -31.69 -6.71 -8.90
N ASP A 30 -32.36 -6.37 -10.00
CA ASP A 30 -31.77 -6.40 -11.35
C ASP A 30 -30.64 -5.37 -11.50
N GLU A 31 -30.79 -4.18 -10.92
CA GLU A 31 -29.75 -3.13 -10.93
C GLU A 31 -28.53 -3.57 -10.10
N ILE A 32 -28.77 -4.11 -8.90
CA ILE A 32 -27.69 -4.65 -8.03
C ILE A 32 -26.93 -5.75 -8.75
N ARG A 33 -27.63 -6.71 -9.36
CA ARG A 33 -27.03 -7.80 -10.12
C ARG A 33 -26.20 -7.29 -11.29
N SER A 34 -26.66 -6.25 -11.95
CA SER A 34 -25.95 -5.65 -13.09
C SER A 34 -24.67 -4.94 -12.64
N PHE A 35 -24.71 -4.22 -11.51
CA PHE A 35 -23.50 -3.65 -10.91
C PHE A 35 -22.52 -4.72 -10.41
N ILE A 36 -22.99 -5.79 -9.79
CA ILE A 36 -22.14 -6.94 -9.39
C ILE A 36 -21.47 -7.56 -10.61
N SER A 37 -22.21 -7.76 -11.71
CA SER A 37 -21.66 -8.33 -12.94
C SER A 37 -20.58 -7.44 -13.55
N ALA A 38 -20.75 -6.11 -13.51
CA ALA A 38 -19.72 -5.17 -13.93
C ALA A 38 -18.51 -5.17 -12.97
N ASN A 39 -18.74 -5.28 -11.67
CA ASN A 39 -17.66 -5.40 -10.69
C ASN A 39 -16.85 -6.68 -10.87
N ASP A 40 -17.50 -7.80 -11.23
CA ASP A 40 -16.83 -9.07 -11.54
C ASP A 40 -15.88 -8.93 -12.75
N GLU A 41 -16.19 -8.06 -13.73
CA GLU A 41 -15.26 -7.76 -14.82
C GLU A 41 -14.04 -6.94 -14.33
N PHE A 42 -14.24 -5.94 -13.47
CA PHE A 42 -13.12 -5.20 -12.86
C PHE A 42 -12.30 -6.07 -11.91
N ALA A 43 -12.92 -7.03 -11.23
CA ALA A 43 -12.27 -7.97 -10.34
C ALA A 43 -11.19 -8.82 -11.04
N LYS A 44 -11.32 -9.07 -12.35
CA LYS A 44 -10.27 -9.76 -13.14
C LYS A 44 -8.99 -8.93 -13.23
N GLU A 45 -9.12 -7.62 -13.45
CA GLU A 45 -7.97 -6.72 -13.47
C GLU A 45 -7.38 -6.54 -12.06
N TYR A 46 -8.22 -6.45 -11.03
CA TYR A 46 -7.73 -6.46 -9.64
C TYR A 46 -6.98 -7.76 -9.32
N ASP A 47 -7.47 -8.92 -9.75
CA ASP A 47 -6.78 -10.20 -9.54
C ASP A 47 -5.43 -10.19 -10.23
N LYS A 48 -5.33 -9.73 -11.48
CA LYS A 48 -4.04 -9.59 -12.18
C LYS A 48 -3.03 -8.73 -11.39
N LYS A 49 -3.48 -7.61 -10.82
CA LYS A 49 -2.65 -6.76 -9.95
C LYS A 49 -2.24 -7.52 -8.68
N TRP A 50 -3.16 -8.22 -8.04
CA TRP A 50 -2.87 -9.02 -6.84
C TRP A 50 -1.88 -10.16 -7.11
N GLN A 51 -2.08 -10.93 -8.19
CA GLN A 51 -1.17 -12.00 -8.61
C GLN A 51 0.25 -11.46 -8.83
N MET A 52 0.38 -10.30 -9.49
CA MET A 52 1.67 -9.66 -9.66
C MET A 52 2.28 -9.22 -8.33
N TYR A 53 1.50 -8.62 -7.42
CA TYR A 53 1.96 -8.24 -6.09
C TYR A 53 2.44 -9.46 -5.26
N ILE A 54 1.72 -10.58 -5.26
CA ILE A 54 2.12 -11.78 -4.47
C ILE A 54 3.25 -12.60 -5.12
N GLY A 55 3.75 -12.20 -6.29
CA GLY A 55 4.84 -12.89 -6.99
C GLY A 55 4.41 -13.97 -7.96
N ASN A 56 3.12 -14.12 -8.22
CA ASN A 56 2.58 -15.02 -9.23
C ASN A 56 2.47 -14.33 -10.61
N HIS A 57 3.61 -14.11 -11.27
CA HIS A 57 3.68 -13.33 -12.51
C HIS A 57 3.37 -14.18 -13.75
N ALA A 58 2.98 -13.52 -14.85
CA ALA A 58 2.58 -14.17 -16.10
C ALA A 58 3.64 -15.13 -16.68
N ILE A 59 4.93 -14.90 -16.40
CA ILE A 59 6.03 -15.75 -16.87
C ILE A 59 5.95 -17.19 -16.35
N LEU A 60 5.42 -17.39 -15.13
CA LEU A 60 5.28 -18.70 -14.51
C LEU A 60 4.26 -19.57 -15.28
N HIS A 61 3.27 -18.94 -15.89
CA HIS A 61 2.16 -19.57 -16.62
C HIS A 61 2.42 -19.73 -18.12
N LYS A 62 3.60 -19.34 -18.62
CA LYS A 62 3.95 -19.58 -20.02
C LYS A 62 4.09 -21.07 -20.29
N ASN A 63 3.71 -21.51 -21.49
CA ASN A 63 3.95 -22.88 -21.94
C ASN A 63 5.44 -23.21 -21.86
N ALA A 64 5.75 -24.47 -21.53
CA ALA A 64 7.13 -24.95 -21.53
C ALA A 64 7.71 -24.85 -22.94
N LYS A 65 9.00 -24.54 -23.03
CA LYS A 65 9.72 -24.58 -24.30
C LYS A 65 9.85 -26.03 -24.78
N ASP A 66 9.72 -26.23 -26.10
CA ASP A 66 9.89 -27.55 -26.71
C ASP A 66 11.34 -28.07 -26.58
N HIS A 67 12.31 -27.16 -26.61
CA HIS A 67 13.74 -27.47 -26.56
C HIS A 67 14.55 -26.42 -25.78
N GLY A 68 15.62 -26.88 -25.14
CA GLY A 68 16.58 -26.03 -24.43
C GLY A 68 16.11 -25.56 -23.05
N PRO A 69 16.93 -24.73 -22.37
CA PRO A 69 16.60 -24.19 -21.06
C PRO A 69 15.31 -23.35 -21.01
N ASP A 70 14.51 -23.55 -19.97
CA ASP A 70 13.23 -22.86 -19.72
C ASP A 70 13.12 -22.30 -18.28
N ASN A 71 14.15 -21.56 -17.87
CA ASN A 71 14.14 -20.75 -16.67
C ASN A 71 13.01 -19.72 -16.71
N LYS A 72 12.27 -19.62 -15.59
CA LYS A 72 11.15 -18.69 -15.37
C LYS A 72 11.39 -17.94 -14.06
N LEU A 73 12.13 -16.85 -14.15
CA LEU A 73 12.53 -16.03 -13.02
C LEU A 73 11.57 -14.86 -12.84
N VAL A 74 11.21 -14.61 -11.58
CA VAL A 74 10.36 -13.49 -11.17
C VAL A 74 11.18 -12.54 -10.33
N ASN A 75 11.38 -11.32 -10.84
CA ASN A 75 11.83 -10.19 -10.05
C ASN A 75 10.58 -9.45 -9.56
N ASN A 76 10.13 -9.76 -8.34
CA ASN A 76 8.86 -9.26 -7.80
C ASN A 76 8.95 -7.77 -7.38
N LEU A 77 9.23 -6.90 -8.35
CA LEU A 77 9.29 -5.44 -8.14
C LEU A 77 7.92 -4.86 -7.77
N ALA A 78 6.81 -5.47 -8.18
CA ALA A 78 5.48 -5.02 -7.77
C ALA A 78 5.34 -5.06 -6.24
N HIS A 79 5.72 -6.17 -5.60
CA HIS A 79 5.78 -6.26 -4.14
C HIS A 79 6.70 -5.21 -3.54
N TYR A 80 7.93 -5.12 -4.02
CA TYR A 80 8.92 -4.19 -3.48
C TYR A 80 8.46 -2.73 -3.55
N ILE A 81 7.86 -2.32 -4.66
CA ILE A 81 7.37 -0.94 -4.88
C ILE A 81 6.21 -0.63 -3.93
N VAL A 82 5.25 -1.55 -3.79
CA VAL A 82 4.12 -1.41 -2.86
C VAL A 82 4.60 -1.31 -1.42
N GLU A 83 5.45 -2.24 -0.97
CA GLU A 83 5.95 -2.24 0.41
C GLU A 83 6.82 -1.01 0.71
N THR A 84 7.65 -0.58 -0.24
CA THR A 84 8.49 0.60 -0.06
C THR A 84 7.65 1.86 0.06
N PHE A 85 6.67 2.05 -0.82
CA PHE A 85 5.83 3.24 -0.79
C PHE A 85 4.85 3.24 0.39
N ASN A 86 4.19 2.10 0.66
CA ASN A 86 3.29 1.97 1.81
C ASN A 86 4.07 2.12 3.13
N GLY A 87 5.26 1.52 3.24
CA GLY A 87 6.14 1.71 4.38
C GLY A 87 6.61 3.15 4.56
N TYR A 88 6.83 3.89 3.47
CA TYR A 88 7.14 5.31 3.49
C TYR A 88 5.95 6.19 3.93
N PHE A 89 4.74 5.84 3.50
CA PHE A 89 3.51 6.61 3.71
C PHE A 89 2.83 6.30 5.05
N MET A 90 2.67 5.02 5.40
CA MET A 90 1.93 4.47 6.56
C MET A 90 2.80 3.69 7.55
N GLY A 91 4.12 3.60 7.35
CA GLY A 91 4.99 2.87 8.27
C GLY A 91 5.05 3.46 9.68
N ILE A 92 4.78 4.76 9.82
CA ILE A 92 4.46 5.40 11.10
C ILE A 92 2.95 5.71 11.08
N PRO A 93 2.15 5.15 11.99
CA PRO A 93 0.72 5.42 12.04
C PRO A 93 0.40 6.92 12.13
N PRO A 94 -0.57 7.43 11.35
CA PRO A 94 -0.96 8.83 11.43
C PRO A 94 -1.58 9.13 12.79
N LYS A 95 -1.24 10.31 13.32
CA LYS A 95 -1.87 10.82 14.55
C LYS A 95 -3.20 11.44 14.19
N ILE A 96 -4.24 11.00 14.88
CA ILE A 96 -5.62 11.45 14.68
C ILE A 96 -6.12 11.94 16.02
N THR A 97 -6.31 13.24 16.16
CA THR A 97 -6.60 13.86 17.47
C THR A 97 -7.74 14.85 17.42
N LEU A 98 -8.37 15.03 18.58
CA LEU A 98 -9.32 16.10 18.88
C LEU A 98 -8.70 17.12 19.85
N ASP A 99 -9.26 18.33 19.86
CA ASP A 99 -8.80 19.38 20.77
C ASP A 99 -9.29 19.23 22.21
N ASP A 100 -10.51 18.71 22.39
CA ASP A 100 -11.06 18.37 23.69
C ASP A 100 -10.42 17.07 24.22
N ASP A 101 -9.82 17.15 25.41
CA ASP A 101 -9.07 16.04 26.00
C ASP A 101 -9.96 14.81 26.25
N THR A 102 -11.20 15.00 26.71
CA THR A 102 -12.12 13.89 27.02
C THR A 102 -12.61 13.19 25.75
N ASP A 103 -12.95 13.94 24.71
CA ASP A 103 -13.33 13.36 23.42
C ASP A 103 -12.14 12.69 22.75
N ASN A 104 -10.94 13.27 22.87
CA ASN A 104 -9.73 12.68 22.33
C ASN A 104 -9.41 11.33 22.99
N GLU A 105 -9.58 11.20 24.31
CA GLU A 105 -9.42 9.92 25.02
C GLU A 105 -10.41 8.85 24.51
N LYS A 106 -11.68 9.19 24.30
CA LYS A 106 -12.68 8.28 23.71
C LYS A 106 -12.35 7.88 22.27
N LEU A 107 -11.89 8.84 21.46
CA LEU A 107 -11.43 8.59 20.11
C LEU A 107 -10.25 7.62 20.09
N GLN A 108 -9.23 7.83 20.94
CA GLN A 108 -8.09 6.91 21.03
C GLN A 108 -8.55 5.51 21.47
N GLN A 109 -9.42 5.42 22.49
CA GLN A 109 -9.96 4.14 22.94
C GLN A 109 -10.69 3.37 21.82
N TRP A 110 -11.49 4.08 21.01
CA TRP A 110 -12.18 3.49 19.87
C TRP A 110 -11.21 3.02 18.79
N ASN A 111 -10.20 3.84 18.46
CA ASN A 111 -9.14 3.48 17.50
C ASN A 111 -8.39 2.23 17.95
N ASP A 112 -8.01 2.15 19.23
CA ASP A 112 -7.23 1.05 19.80
C ASP A 112 -8.03 -0.25 19.84
N THR A 113 -9.28 -0.18 20.32
CA THR A 113 -10.18 -1.34 20.42
C THR A 113 -10.48 -1.92 19.03
N ASN A 114 -10.52 -1.07 18.01
CA ASN A 114 -10.69 -1.48 16.64
C ASN A 114 -9.39 -1.87 15.92
N SER A 115 -8.21 -1.72 16.53
CA SER A 115 -6.93 -1.85 15.83
C SER A 115 -6.91 -1.01 14.54
N PHE A 116 -7.45 0.21 14.62
CA PHE A 116 -7.73 1.04 13.46
C PHE A 116 -6.47 1.35 12.65
N GLN A 117 -5.33 1.54 13.31
CA GLN A 117 -4.06 1.84 12.65
C GLN A 117 -3.58 0.70 11.74
N ASP A 118 -3.75 -0.56 12.16
CA ASP A 118 -3.44 -1.73 11.33
C ASP A 118 -4.39 -1.81 10.12
N LYS A 119 -5.70 -1.64 10.36
CA LYS A 119 -6.70 -1.61 9.28
C LYS A 119 -6.44 -0.48 8.29
N LEU A 120 -6.01 0.70 8.75
CA LEU A 120 -5.67 1.83 7.89
C LEU A 120 -4.42 1.55 7.04
N ASN A 121 -3.43 0.85 7.60
CA ASN A 121 -2.28 0.38 6.85
C ASN A 121 -2.68 -0.63 5.76
N GLU A 122 -3.57 -1.58 6.06
CA GLU A 122 -4.11 -2.54 5.08
C GLU A 122 -4.95 -1.85 3.99
N ILE A 123 -5.77 -0.85 4.36
CA ILE A 123 -6.52 0.00 3.41
C ILE A 123 -5.54 0.73 2.48
N SER A 124 -4.47 1.30 3.02
CA SER A 124 -3.42 1.98 2.25
C SER A 124 -2.73 1.04 1.26
N LYS A 125 -2.35 -0.16 1.72
CA LYS A 125 -1.74 -1.19 0.88
C LYS A 125 -2.68 -1.68 -0.22
N GLN A 126 -3.97 -1.90 0.09
CA GLN A 126 -4.97 -2.24 -0.92
C GLN A 126 -5.13 -1.12 -1.95
N ALA A 127 -5.10 0.15 -1.52
CA ALA A 127 -5.11 1.28 -2.44
C ALA A 127 -3.85 1.33 -3.31
N ASP A 128 -2.66 1.00 -2.78
CA ASP A 128 -1.43 0.89 -3.56
C ASP A 128 -1.48 -0.23 -4.61
N VAL A 129 -2.15 -1.35 -4.32
CA VAL A 129 -2.26 -2.49 -5.25
C VAL A 129 -3.38 -2.28 -6.28
N TYR A 130 -4.59 -1.98 -5.81
CA TYR A 130 -5.79 -1.93 -6.65
C TYR A 130 -6.11 -0.53 -7.18
N GLY A 131 -5.52 0.50 -6.59
CA GLY A 131 -5.88 1.92 -6.78
C GLY A 131 -6.99 2.39 -5.85
N ARG A 132 -7.62 1.49 -5.09
CA ARG A 132 -8.63 1.81 -4.07
C ARG A 132 -8.76 0.73 -3.00
N SER A 133 -9.42 1.07 -1.90
CA SER A 133 -9.93 0.17 -0.87
C SER A 133 -11.19 0.77 -0.26
N ILE A 134 -12.01 -0.04 0.41
CA ILE A 134 -13.24 0.43 1.05
C ILE A 134 -13.17 0.15 2.54
N ALA A 135 -13.30 1.18 3.36
CA ALA A 135 -13.56 1.03 4.79
C ALA A 135 -15.07 1.07 5.01
N PHE A 136 -15.58 0.25 5.94
CA PHE A 136 -16.99 0.30 6.31
C PHE A 136 -17.16 0.13 7.82
N LEU A 137 -18.21 0.74 8.35
CA LEU A 137 -18.60 0.70 9.74
C LEU A 137 -19.78 -0.26 9.94
N PHE A 138 -19.81 -0.92 11.08
CA PHE A 138 -20.88 -1.83 11.45
C PHE A 138 -21.12 -1.76 12.96
N GLN A 139 -22.31 -2.20 13.40
CA GLN A 139 -22.59 -2.40 14.82
C GLN A 139 -22.35 -3.86 15.17
N ASN A 140 -21.53 -4.12 16.19
CA ASN A 140 -21.30 -5.47 16.68
C ASN A 140 -22.47 -5.96 17.55
N GLU A 141 -22.39 -7.21 18.04
CA GLU A 141 -23.42 -7.82 18.90
C GLU A 141 -23.68 -7.05 20.21
N ASN A 142 -22.70 -6.25 20.67
CA ASN A 142 -22.79 -5.41 21.87
C ASN A 142 -23.30 -3.99 21.56
N SER A 143 -23.70 -3.70 20.31
CA SER A 143 -24.05 -2.35 19.84
C SER A 143 -22.90 -1.35 19.96
N GLU A 144 -21.66 -1.81 19.78
CA GLU A 144 -20.48 -0.97 19.65
C GLU A 144 -20.11 -0.81 18.17
N THR A 145 -19.74 0.41 17.78
CA THR A 145 -19.31 0.69 16.42
C THR A 145 -17.96 0.07 16.13
N GLY A 146 -17.95 -0.89 15.21
CA GLY A 146 -16.75 -1.49 14.64
C GLY A 146 -16.40 -0.90 13.27
N VAL A 147 -15.13 -1.02 12.89
CA VAL A 147 -14.64 -0.71 11.53
C VAL A 147 -13.98 -1.93 10.91
N ALA A 148 -14.26 -2.16 9.62
CA ALA A 148 -13.61 -3.18 8.81
C ALA A 148 -13.24 -2.60 7.45
N TYR A 149 -12.44 -3.33 6.69
CA TYR A 149 -12.15 -2.99 5.29
C TYR A 149 -12.62 -4.13 4.39
N SER A 150 -12.91 -3.80 3.14
CA SER A 150 -13.38 -4.73 2.13
C SER A 150 -12.64 -4.50 0.82
N SER A 151 -12.32 -5.59 0.14
CA SER A 151 -11.59 -5.55 -1.13
C SER A 151 -12.50 -5.02 -2.24
N PRO A 152 -11.99 -4.20 -3.18
CA PRO A 152 -12.76 -3.79 -4.35
C PRO A 152 -13.11 -4.96 -5.28
N MET A 153 -12.46 -6.12 -5.12
CA MET A 153 -12.79 -7.34 -5.87
C MET A 153 -14.21 -7.85 -5.60
N ASN A 154 -14.76 -7.57 -4.41
CA ASN A 154 -16.03 -8.14 -3.97
C ASN A 154 -16.89 -7.13 -3.20
N SER A 155 -16.60 -5.85 -3.36
CA SER A 155 -17.40 -4.78 -2.79
C SER A 155 -17.21 -3.47 -3.53
N PHE A 156 -18.24 -2.64 -3.53
CA PHE A 156 -18.24 -1.34 -4.20
C PHE A 156 -19.28 -0.40 -3.59
N ILE A 157 -19.08 0.89 -3.81
CA ILE A 157 -20.04 1.94 -3.45
C ILE A 157 -20.74 2.41 -4.74
N ILE A 158 -22.05 2.54 -4.68
CA ILE A 158 -22.89 3.18 -5.69
C ILE A 158 -23.10 4.62 -5.24
N TYR A 159 -22.78 5.58 -6.10
CA TYR A 159 -22.93 7.00 -5.86
C TYR A 159 -24.14 7.57 -6.61
N ASP A 160 -24.64 8.72 -6.17
CA ASP A 160 -25.68 9.44 -6.90
C ASP A 160 -25.16 10.18 -8.14
N ASP A 161 -26.08 10.55 -9.02
CA ASP A 161 -25.83 11.32 -10.25
C ASP A 161 -25.74 12.84 -9.98
N SER A 162 -25.66 13.25 -8.71
CA SER A 162 -25.44 14.64 -8.35
C SER A 162 -23.99 15.05 -8.63
N VAL A 163 -23.74 16.37 -8.65
CA VAL A 163 -22.39 16.92 -8.80
C VAL A 163 -21.47 16.50 -7.64
N LEU A 164 -22.04 16.20 -6.46
CA LEU A 164 -21.27 15.81 -5.28
C LEU A 164 -20.98 14.31 -5.24
N HIS A 165 -21.67 13.49 -6.04
CA HIS A 165 -21.58 12.03 -6.03
C HIS A 165 -21.66 11.48 -4.60
N GLU A 166 -22.80 11.72 -3.94
CA GLU A 166 -23.01 11.25 -2.58
C GLU A 166 -23.25 9.72 -2.59
N PRO A 167 -22.76 8.95 -1.60
CA PRO A 167 -23.02 7.52 -1.53
C PRO A 167 -24.51 7.19 -1.40
N LEU A 168 -25.04 6.36 -2.30
CA LEU A 168 -26.42 5.82 -2.25
C LEU A 168 -26.48 4.45 -1.58
N ALA A 169 -25.55 3.57 -1.93
CA ALA A 169 -25.49 2.24 -1.36
C ALA A 169 -24.07 1.67 -1.35
N PHE A 170 -23.78 0.84 -0.37
CA PHE A 170 -22.59 0.01 -0.31
C PHE A 170 -22.99 -1.46 -0.48
N VAL A 171 -22.37 -2.12 -1.45
CA VAL A 171 -22.62 -3.53 -1.77
C VAL A 171 -21.37 -4.33 -1.46
N ARG A 172 -21.52 -5.40 -0.69
CA ARG A 172 -20.47 -6.38 -0.43
C ARG A 172 -21.01 -7.78 -0.66
N TYR A 173 -20.27 -8.59 -1.39
CA TYR A 173 -20.73 -9.91 -1.80
C TYR A 173 -19.63 -10.95 -1.75
N THR A 174 -20.04 -12.21 -1.79
CA THR A 174 -19.16 -13.37 -1.90
C THR A 174 -19.81 -14.39 -2.83
N ARG A 175 -18.98 -15.25 -3.41
CA ARG A 175 -19.42 -16.43 -4.14
C ARG A 175 -18.87 -17.65 -3.43
N ASP A 176 -19.72 -18.63 -3.18
CA ASP A 176 -19.30 -19.89 -2.57
C ASP A 176 -18.57 -20.80 -3.57
N LYS A 177 -18.17 -22.01 -3.14
CA LYS A 177 -17.49 -22.99 -4.01
C LYS A 177 -18.31 -23.45 -5.21
N ASN A 178 -19.64 -23.33 -5.14
CA ASN A 178 -20.58 -23.66 -6.20
C ASN A 178 -20.92 -22.43 -7.06
N ASN A 179 -20.21 -21.32 -6.87
CA ASN A 179 -20.41 -20.04 -7.53
C ASN A 179 -21.75 -19.36 -7.20
N ILE A 180 -22.39 -19.75 -6.08
CA ILE A 180 -23.64 -19.18 -5.60
C ILE A 180 -23.33 -17.83 -4.95
N LEU A 181 -23.99 -16.78 -5.44
CA LEU A 181 -23.86 -15.42 -4.96
C LEU A 181 -24.64 -15.21 -3.66
N SER A 182 -24.02 -14.50 -2.72
CA SER A 182 -24.69 -13.95 -1.54
C SER A 182 -24.00 -12.67 -1.10
N GLY A 183 -24.72 -11.77 -0.43
CA GLY A 183 -24.11 -10.52 0.00
C GLY A 183 -25.04 -9.65 0.82
N GLN A 184 -24.60 -8.42 1.04
CA GLN A 184 -25.29 -7.41 1.83
C GLN A 184 -25.30 -6.09 1.06
N VAL A 185 -26.41 -5.36 1.17
CA VAL A 185 -26.55 -3.98 0.70
C VAL A 185 -26.82 -3.09 1.90
N TYR A 186 -26.07 -2.00 2.01
CA TYR A 186 -26.23 -0.97 3.02
C TYR A 186 -26.63 0.33 2.34
N THR A 187 -27.78 0.88 2.68
CA THR A 187 -28.26 2.20 2.25
C THR A 187 -28.15 3.20 3.40
N ASP A 188 -28.65 4.42 3.24
CA ASP A 188 -28.73 5.40 4.32
C ASP A 188 -29.67 4.98 5.47
N ASN A 189 -30.77 4.29 5.15
CA ASN A 189 -31.85 3.99 6.09
C ASN A 189 -31.90 2.52 6.53
N GLU A 190 -31.47 1.59 5.69
CA GLU A 190 -31.58 0.15 5.94
C GLU A 190 -30.38 -0.64 5.41
N TRP A 191 -30.20 -1.85 5.94
CA TRP A 191 -29.34 -2.85 5.35
C TRP A 191 -30.05 -4.22 5.32
N TYR A 192 -29.74 -5.01 4.29
CA TYR A 192 -30.34 -6.33 4.09
C TYR A 192 -29.36 -7.26 3.38
N SER A 193 -29.54 -8.56 3.60
CA SER A 193 -28.85 -9.60 2.84
C SER A 193 -29.58 -9.91 1.54
N PHE A 194 -28.88 -10.45 0.54
CA PHE A 194 -29.48 -10.89 -0.72
C PHE A 194 -29.03 -12.30 -1.13
N ASP A 195 -29.88 -12.97 -1.93
CA ASP A 195 -29.66 -14.31 -2.46
C ASP A 195 -28.95 -14.32 -3.83
N ASP A 196 -28.83 -15.49 -4.46
CA ASP A 196 -28.14 -15.66 -5.75
C ASP A 196 -28.75 -14.84 -6.90
N SER A 197 -30.04 -14.50 -6.79
CA SER A 197 -30.75 -13.66 -7.75
C SER A 197 -30.71 -12.17 -7.38
N ALA A 198 -29.90 -11.79 -6.39
CA ALA A 198 -29.84 -10.46 -5.78
C ALA A 198 -31.19 -10.01 -5.16
N ASN A 199 -32.12 -10.93 -4.92
CA ASN A 199 -33.35 -10.62 -4.22
C ASN A 199 -33.07 -10.49 -2.72
N ARG A 200 -33.81 -9.59 -2.06
CA ARG A 200 -33.73 -9.43 -0.61
C ARG A 200 -34.01 -10.77 0.07
N ALA A 201 -33.10 -11.17 0.95
CA ALA A 201 -33.13 -12.41 1.69
C ALA A 201 -32.98 -12.13 3.19
N GLY A 202 -33.86 -12.72 3.99
CA GLY A 202 -33.87 -12.52 5.45
C GLY A 202 -34.52 -11.21 5.88
N GLU A 203 -34.17 -10.75 7.08
CA GLU A 203 -34.74 -9.56 7.70
C GLU A 203 -34.06 -8.28 7.19
N VAL A 204 -34.88 -7.24 7.01
CA VAL A 204 -34.43 -5.88 6.72
C VAL A 204 -34.16 -5.21 8.05
N ASN A 205 -32.94 -4.69 8.21
CA ASN A 205 -32.47 -4.06 9.43
C ASN A 205 -32.34 -2.56 9.23
N ALA A 206 -32.69 -1.77 10.25
CA ALA A 206 -32.48 -0.34 10.22
C ALA A 206 -30.97 -0.02 10.23
N ASN A 207 -30.55 0.92 9.39
CA ASN A 207 -29.21 1.47 9.44
C ASN A 207 -29.15 2.56 10.53
N GLN A 208 -28.43 2.28 11.62
CA GLN A 208 -28.30 3.19 12.75
C GLN A 208 -27.46 4.45 12.43
N PHE A 209 -26.64 4.41 11.38
CA PHE A 209 -25.77 5.53 11.01
C PHE A 209 -26.50 6.65 10.26
N GLY A 210 -27.71 6.39 9.73
CA GLY A 210 -28.50 7.37 8.96
C GLY A 210 -27.87 7.84 7.64
N GLN A 211 -26.82 7.14 7.19
CA GLN A 211 -26.10 7.35 5.94
C GLN A 211 -25.34 6.06 5.58
N VAL A 212 -24.94 5.91 4.31
CA VAL A 212 -24.22 4.72 3.85
C VAL A 212 -22.94 4.53 4.68
N PRO A 213 -22.76 3.40 5.38
CA PRO A 213 -21.68 3.24 6.36
C PRO A 213 -20.38 2.76 5.71
N ALA A 214 -20.02 3.33 4.56
CA ALA A 214 -18.80 2.94 3.84
C ALA A 214 -18.14 4.15 3.16
N VAL A 215 -16.82 4.11 3.08
CA VAL A 215 -16.00 5.15 2.48
C VAL A 215 -14.92 4.53 1.59
N GLU A 216 -14.85 5.01 0.36
CA GLU A 216 -13.78 4.67 -0.59
C GLU A 216 -12.50 5.45 -0.25
N PHE A 217 -11.39 4.73 -0.12
CA PHE A 217 -10.03 5.25 0.01
C PHE A 217 -9.31 4.99 -1.32
N PHE A 218 -8.65 6.01 -1.87
CA PHE A 218 -7.92 5.92 -3.13
C PHE A 218 -6.74 6.87 -3.14
N ASP A 219 -5.73 6.56 -3.94
CA ASP A 219 -4.47 7.31 -3.96
C ASP A 219 -4.50 8.48 -4.95
N ASN A 220 -5.29 8.35 -6.01
CA ASN A 220 -5.46 9.30 -7.10
C ASN A 220 -6.87 9.19 -7.69
N GLU A 221 -7.32 10.23 -8.42
CA GLU A 221 -8.68 10.28 -8.98
C GLU A 221 -8.93 9.20 -10.05
N GLU A 222 -7.86 8.80 -10.73
CA GLU A 222 -7.86 7.74 -11.74
C GLU A 222 -8.00 6.34 -11.13
N ARG A 223 -7.89 6.22 -9.79
CA ARG A 223 -7.97 4.98 -9.02
C ARG A 223 -7.02 3.91 -9.55
N GLN A 224 -5.78 4.32 -9.82
CA GLN A 224 -4.68 3.46 -10.25
C GLN A 224 -3.75 3.11 -9.08
N GLY A 225 -3.28 1.87 -9.05
CA GLY A 225 -2.28 1.41 -8.09
C GLY A 225 -0.87 1.94 -8.41
N VAL A 226 0.04 1.90 -7.44
CA VAL A 226 1.40 2.47 -7.55
C VAL A 226 2.24 1.84 -8.67
N PHE A 227 2.09 0.53 -8.90
CA PHE A 227 2.87 -0.19 -9.91
C PHE A 227 2.10 -0.43 -11.22
N GLU A 228 0.82 -0.04 -11.29
CA GLU A 228 -0.07 -0.36 -12.40
C GLU A 228 0.49 0.13 -13.75
N ASN A 229 1.03 1.35 -13.77
CA ASN A 229 1.62 1.95 -14.97
C ASN A 229 2.94 1.30 -15.40
N ALA A 230 3.56 0.45 -14.56
CA ALA A 230 4.80 -0.24 -14.85
C ALA A 230 4.63 -1.76 -15.06
N MET A 231 3.41 -2.31 -14.99
CA MET A 231 3.18 -3.77 -15.09
C MET A 231 3.82 -4.39 -16.34
N THR A 232 3.70 -3.73 -17.49
CA THR A 232 4.30 -4.22 -18.76
C THR A 232 5.83 -4.21 -18.73
N LEU A 233 6.43 -3.24 -18.03
CA LEU A 233 7.87 -3.15 -17.85
C LEU A 233 8.38 -4.23 -16.88
N ILE A 234 7.62 -4.53 -15.83
CA ILE A 234 7.91 -5.62 -14.89
C ILE A 234 7.87 -6.97 -15.61
N ASP A 235 6.84 -7.21 -16.43
CA ASP A 235 6.74 -8.42 -17.26
C ASP A 235 7.92 -8.53 -18.24
N ALA A 236 8.32 -7.41 -18.86
CA ALA A 236 9.48 -7.37 -19.76
C ALA A 236 10.78 -7.70 -19.01
N LEU A 237 10.98 -7.15 -17.80
CA LEU A 237 12.14 -7.44 -16.97
C LEU A 237 12.24 -8.92 -16.61
N ASN A 238 11.14 -9.53 -16.17
CA ASN A 238 11.09 -10.96 -15.88
C ASN A 238 11.49 -11.80 -17.10
N ASN A 239 11.01 -11.42 -18.29
CA ASN A 239 11.37 -12.10 -19.53
C ASN A 239 12.86 -11.97 -19.85
N VAL A 240 13.44 -10.77 -19.72
CA VAL A 240 14.86 -10.52 -20.02
C VAL A 240 15.76 -11.32 -19.07
N VAL A 241 15.50 -11.26 -17.76
CA VAL A 241 16.29 -11.98 -16.75
C VAL A 241 16.17 -13.50 -16.95
N SER A 242 14.98 -13.99 -17.29
CA SER A 242 14.75 -15.42 -17.59
C SER A 242 15.45 -15.86 -18.87
N GLN A 243 15.42 -15.06 -19.93
CA GLN A 243 16.17 -15.38 -21.16
C GLN A 243 17.67 -15.32 -20.93
N LYS A 244 18.16 -14.40 -20.09
CA LYS A 244 19.56 -14.35 -19.70
C LYS A 244 19.99 -15.63 -18.98
N ALA A 245 19.22 -16.10 -18.00
CA ALA A 245 19.47 -17.37 -17.32
C ALA A 245 19.49 -18.56 -18.30
N ASN A 246 18.53 -18.60 -19.23
CA ASN A 246 18.51 -19.59 -20.30
C ASN A 246 19.76 -19.53 -21.18
N GLN A 247 20.25 -18.32 -21.47
CA GLN A 247 21.44 -18.15 -22.29
C GLN A 247 22.68 -18.64 -21.56
N VAL A 248 22.82 -18.36 -20.26
CA VAL A 248 23.93 -18.86 -19.44
C VAL A 248 23.95 -20.39 -19.43
N GLU A 249 22.82 -21.03 -19.14
CA GLU A 249 22.70 -22.50 -19.17
C GLU A 249 22.92 -23.09 -20.57
N TYR A 250 22.51 -22.35 -21.61
CA TYR A 250 22.80 -22.74 -22.99
C TYR A 250 24.27 -22.51 -23.38
N PHE A 251 24.97 -21.54 -22.78
CA PHE A 251 26.40 -21.31 -23.01
C PHE A 251 27.26 -22.44 -22.44
N ASP A 252 26.82 -23.05 -21.33
CA ASP A 252 27.44 -24.28 -20.80
C ASP A 252 27.34 -25.44 -21.81
N ASN A 253 26.35 -25.40 -22.72
CA ASN A 253 26.15 -26.36 -23.81
C ASN A 253 26.76 -25.86 -25.13
N GLY A 254 28.07 -26.07 -25.31
CA GLY A 254 28.82 -25.69 -26.51
C GLY A 254 28.63 -26.63 -27.70
N TYR A 255 28.64 -26.10 -28.92
CA TYR A 255 28.69 -26.91 -30.14
C TYR A 255 30.13 -27.22 -30.51
N LEU A 256 30.43 -28.49 -30.77
CA LEU A 256 31.71 -28.93 -31.31
C LEU A 256 31.64 -28.95 -32.85
N SER A 257 32.41 -28.09 -33.50
CA SER A 257 32.50 -28.04 -34.96
C SER A 257 33.73 -28.81 -35.42
N MET A 258 33.53 -29.85 -36.24
CA MET A 258 34.57 -30.71 -36.82
C MET A 258 34.48 -30.66 -38.34
N LEU A 259 35.37 -29.89 -38.98
CA LEU A 259 35.37 -29.64 -40.43
C LEU A 259 36.62 -30.25 -41.07
N GLY A 260 36.45 -30.96 -42.19
CA GLY A 260 37.55 -31.54 -42.97
C GLY A 260 38.21 -32.76 -42.30
N LEU A 261 37.49 -33.48 -41.44
CA LEU A 261 37.91 -34.76 -40.87
C LEU A 261 37.10 -35.88 -41.52
N ASN A 262 37.74 -37.00 -41.87
CA ASN A 262 37.06 -38.25 -42.21
C ASN A 262 37.02 -39.14 -40.98
N LEU A 263 35.82 -39.46 -40.52
CA LEU A 263 35.58 -40.40 -39.43
C LEU A 263 35.18 -41.76 -39.99
N ASP A 264 35.54 -42.84 -39.30
CA ASP A 264 35.10 -44.19 -39.67
C ASP A 264 33.57 -44.28 -39.56
N GLU A 265 32.91 -44.97 -40.50
CA GLU A 265 31.44 -45.08 -40.56
C GLU A 265 30.95 -46.42 -39.99
N ASP A 266 29.80 -46.40 -39.32
CA ASP A 266 29.08 -47.59 -38.89
C ASP A 266 28.45 -48.32 -40.11
N ASN A 267 27.85 -49.49 -39.86
CA ASN A 267 27.22 -50.28 -40.92
C ASN A 267 26.03 -49.57 -41.62
N ASP A 268 25.53 -48.45 -41.07
CA ASP A 268 24.44 -47.64 -41.60
C ASP A 268 24.94 -46.35 -42.29
N GLY A 269 26.26 -46.18 -42.46
CA GLY A 269 26.89 -45.05 -43.13
C GLY A 269 26.91 -43.76 -42.30
N LYS A 270 26.82 -43.86 -40.97
CA LYS A 270 26.96 -42.73 -40.05
C LYS A 270 28.33 -42.75 -39.40
N PRO A 271 28.97 -41.60 -39.15
CA PRO A 271 30.25 -41.57 -38.47
C PRO A 271 30.18 -42.22 -37.06
N GLU A 272 31.10 -43.14 -36.75
CA GLU A 272 31.27 -43.79 -35.44
C GLU A 272 31.78 -42.79 -34.40
N LEU A 273 30.86 -42.03 -33.82
CA LEU A 273 31.10 -41.14 -32.69
C LEU A 273 30.02 -41.37 -31.63
N ASN A 274 30.41 -41.88 -30.46
CA ASN A 274 29.54 -41.86 -29.29
C ASN A 274 29.79 -40.58 -28.49
N LEU A 275 28.86 -39.63 -28.59
CA LEU A 275 28.90 -38.33 -27.95
C LEU A 275 27.55 -38.03 -27.27
N ASP A 276 27.03 -39.00 -26.51
CA ASP A 276 25.78 -38.88 -25.74
C ASP A 276 25.71 -37.52 -25.02
N GLY A 277 24.92 -36.59 -25.59
CA GLY A 277 24.67 -35.24 -25.07
C GLY A 277 25.23 -34.06 -25.88
N ASN A 278 26.10 -34.24 -26.88
CA ASN A 278 26.77 -33.11 -27.55
C ASN A 278 26.23 -32.76 -28.95
N GLN A 279 26.10 -31.46 -29.20
CA GLN A 279 25.60 -30.89 -30.44
C GLN A 279 26.77 -30.67 -31.42
N ILE A 280 26.88 -31.51 -32.46
CA ILE A 280 28.04 -31.55 -33.37
C ILE A 280 27.68 -31.02 -34.76
N ILE A 281 28.60 -30.32 -35.40
CA ILE A 281 28.53 -29.98 -36.83
C ILE A 281 29.70 -30.69 -37.53
N TYR A 282 29.37 -31.54 -38.52
CA TYR A 282 30.34 -32.35 -39.27
C TYR A 282 30.29 -32.00 -40.77
N SER A 283 31.47 -31.85 -41.39
CA SER A 283 31.60 -31.72 -42.84
C SER A 283 32.82 -32.52 -43.35
N PRO A 284 32.62 -33.53 -44.23
CA PRO A 284 33.68 -34.40 -44.74
C PRO A 284 34.44 -33.82 -45.95
N ASP A 285 34.23 -32.55 -46.31
CA ASP A 285 34.79 -31.99 -47.55
C ASP A 285 36.34 -32.02 -47.57
N ALA A 286 36.90 -32.68 -48.59
CA ALA A 286 38.32 -32.97 -48.73
C ALA A 286 39.14 -31.76 -49.21
N ASP A 287 38.49 -30.72 -49.75
CA ASP A 287 39.15 -29.49 -50.22
C ASP A 287 39.38 -28.46 -49.09
N ALA A 288 38.92 -28.73 -47.87
CA ALA A 288 39.24 -27.94 -46.70
C ALA A 288 40.74 -28.08 -46.37
N THR A 289 41.55 -27.14 -46.86
CA THR A 289 43.03 -27.20 -46.86
C THR A 289 43.66 -27.35 -45.46
N ASN A 290 42.88 -27.18 -44.39
CA ASN A 290 43.25 -27.52 -43.00
C ASN A 290 42.02 -28.05 -42.25
N ALA A 291 42.10 -29.25 -41.67
CA ALA A 291 41.08 -29.76 -40.75
C ALA A 291 40.96 -28.82 -39.54
N LYS A 292 39.72 -28.47 -39.15
CA LYS A 292 39.45 -27.54 -38.05
C LYS A 292 38.49 -28.17 -37.04
N VAL A 293 38.96 -28.30 -35.80
CA VAL A 293 38.15 -28.69 -34.66
C VAL A 293 38.14 -27.54 -33.68
N GLU A 294 36.99 -26.92 -33.50
CA GLU A 294 36.82 -25.82 -32.56
C GLU A 294 35.44 -25.84 -31.93
N PHE A 295 35.35 -25.33 -30.71
CA PHE A 295 34.05 -24.97 -30.15
C PHE A 295 33.55 -23.71 -30.83
N LEU A 296 32.32 -23.73 -31.33
CA LEU A 296 31.72 -22.55 -31.94
C LEU A 296 31.50 -21.49 -30.86
N ALA A 297 32.32 -20.44 -30.88
CA ALA A 297 32.16 -19.30 -29.98
C ALA A 297 30.89 -18.53 -30.35
N LYS A 298 29.95 -18.45 -29.42
CA LYS A 298 28.74 -17.62 -29.58
C LYS A 298 29.13 -16.16 -29.29
N PRO A 299 28.60 -15.17 -30.03
CA PRO A 299 28.89 -13.77 -29.76
C PRO A 299 28.45 -13.39 -28.34
N ASP A 300 29.32 -12.68 -27.63
CA ASP A 300 29.02 -12.16 -26.29
C ASP A 300 28.07 -10.95 -26.40
N GLY A 301 26.85 -11.12 -25.90
CA GLY A 301 25.81 -10.10 -25.84
C GLY A 301 25.52 -9.62 -24.42
N ASP A 302 26.34 -9.97 -23.43
CA ASP A 302 26.06 -9.74 -22.02
C ASP A 302 25.85 -8.26 -21.68
N ASN A 303 26.73 -7.39 -22.19
CA ASN A 303 26.63 -5.94 -22.02
C ASN A 303 25.29 -5.36 -22.51
N MET A 304 24.76 -5.86 -23.63
CA MET A 304 23.46 -5.38 -24.15
C MET A 304 22.31 -5.78 -23.21
N GLN A 305 22.35 -7.00 -22.67
CA GLN A 305 21.32 -7.50 -21.76
C GLN A 305 21.37 -6.81 -20.40
N GLU A 306 22.58 -6.54 -19.88
CA GLU A 306 22.75 -5.75 -18.65
C GLU A 306 22.21 -4.33 -18.83
N HIS A 307 22.57 -3.64 -19.91
CA HIS A 307 22.05 -2.29 -20.17
C HIS A 307 20.53 -2.25 -20.33
N LEU A 308 19.92 -3.27 -20.95
CA LEU A 308 18.46 -3.37 -21.02
C LEU A 308 17.84 -3.61 -19.63
N THR A 309 18.44 -4.49 -18.83
CA THR A 309 17.99 -4.80 -17.47
C THR A 309 18.03 -3.57 -16.59
N ASP A 310 19.17 -2.86 -16.57
CA ASP A 310 19.33 -1.59 -15.85
C ASP A 310 18.33 -0.53 -16.31
N ARG A 311 18.13 -0.40 -17.62
CA ARG A 311 17.16 0.54 -18.17
C ARG A 311 15.74 0.20 -17.72
N LEU A 312 15.35 -1.08 -17.74
CA LEU A 312 14.03 -1.52 -17.28
C LEU A 312 13.85 -1.23 -15.79
N ILE A 313 14.79 -1.62 -14.94
CA ILE A 313 14.73 -1.38 -13.48
C ILE A 313 14.59 0.12 -13.20
N ASN A 314 15.45 0.96 -13.79
CA ASN A 314 15.41 2.40 -13.59
C ASN A 314 14.10 3.03 -14.10
N THR A 315 13.59 2.57 -15.24
CA THR A 315 12.33 3.06 -15.79
C THR A 315 11.14 2.64 -14.93
N ILE A 316 11.13 1.42 -14.40
CA ILE A 316 10.09 0.93 -13.48
C ILE A 316 10.00 1.84 -12.25
N TYR A 317 11.12 2.10 -11.57
CA TYR A 317 11.14 3.01 -10.41
C TYR A 317 10.70 4.43 -10.76
N GLN A 318 11.14 4.94 -11.91
CA GLN A 318 10.75 6.27 -12.38
C GLN A 318 9.24 6.37 -12.67
N VAL A 319 8.66 5.38 -13.36
CA VAL A 319 7.24 5.34 -13.70
C VAL A 319 6.37 5.19 -12.45
N CYS A 320 6.79 4.36 -11.49
CA CYS A 320 6.10 4.21 -10.22
C CYS A 320 6.35 5.36 -9.23
N MET A 321 7.25 6.29 -9.55
CA MET A 321 7.65 7.41 -8.67
C MET A 321 8.18 6.97 -7.29
N VAL A 322 8.72 5.74 -7.20
CA VAL A 322 9.32 5.19 -5.97
C VAL A 322 10.83 5.27 -6.07
N ALA A 323 11.49 5.71 -4.99
CA ALA A 323 12.93 5.81 -4.96
C ALA A 323 13.59 4.43 -4.90
N ASN A 324 14.57 4.19 -5.78
CA ASN A 324 15.41 3.00 -5.70
C ASN A 324 16.49 3.19 -4.64
N LEU A 325 16.35 2.54 -3.48
CA LEU A 325 17.31 2.66 -2.38
C LEU A 325 18.65 1.99 -2.66
N ASN A 326 18.72 1.11 -3.66
CA ASN A 326 19.96 0.43 -4.07
C ASN A 326 20.79 1.25 -5.07
N ASP A 327 20.31 2.43 -5.48
CA ASP A 327 21.07 3.32 -6.36
C ASP A 327 22.33 3.83 -5.64
N GLU A 328 23.48 3.76 -6.32
CA GLU A 328 24.80 4.12 -5.79
C GLU A 328 24.87 5.53 -5.19
N SER A 329 23.97 6.44 -5.60
CA SER A 329 23.96 7.78 -5.00
C SER A 329 23.33 7.83 -3.60
N PHE A 330 22.70 6.75 -3.12
CA PHE A 330 22.32 6.58 -1.71
C PHE A 330 23.45 6.02 -0.85
N SER A 331 24.44 5.33 -1.45
CA SER A 331 25.59 4.76 -0.73
C SER A 331 26.83 5.67 -0.67
N GLY A 332 26.85 6.73 -1.48
CA GLY A 332 27.89 7.76 -1.45
C GLY A 332 27.71 8.83 -0.36
N ASN A 333 28.71 9.70 -0.22
CA ASN A 333 28.71 10.88 0.68
C ASN A 333 27.78 12.00 0.16
N SER A 334 26.57 11.62 -0.27
CA SER A 334 25.56 12.50 -0.84
C SER A 334 25.09 13.48 0.24
N SER A 335 25.10 14.77 -0.08
CA SER A 335 24.57 15.79 0.84
C SER A 335 23.07 15.53 1.09
N GLY A 336 22.58 15.85 2.29
CA GLY A 336 21.16 15.66 2.64
C GLY A 336 20.19 16.33 1.65
N VAL A 337 20.63 17.40 0.98
CA VAL A 337 19.87 18.08 -0.10
C VAL A 337 19.71 17.18 -1.33
N ALA A 338 20.77 16.49 -1.77
CA ALA A 338 20.68 15.59 -2.92
C ALA A 338 19.74 14.41 -2.66
N LEU A 339 19.75 13.87 -1.44
CA LEU A 339 18.84 12.82 -1.00
C LEU A 339 17.38 13.30 -1.03
N GLN A 340 17.11 14.53 -0.59
CA GLN A 340 15.77 15.11 -0.65
C GLN A 340 15.24 15.26 -2.07
N TYR A 341 16.09 15.62 -3.05
CA TYR A 341 15.70 15.69 -4.45
C TYR A 341 15.34 14.31 -5.02
N LYS A 342 16.06 13.25 -4.64
CA LYS A 342 15.73 11.88 -5.08
C LYS A 342 14.40 11.38 -4.52
N LEU A 343 14.07 11.76 -3.28
CA LEU A 343 12.81 11.39 -2.64
C LEU A 343 11.64 12.30 -3.04
N LEU A 344 11.88 13.37 -3.82
CA LEU A 344 10.85 14.36 -4.17
C LEU A 344 9.64 13.75 -4.90
N PRO A 345 9.78 12.86 -5.91
CA PRO A 345 8.63 12.23 -6.55
C PRO A 345 7.77 11.44 -5.56
N MET A 346 8.43 10.64 -4.70
CA MET A 346 7.77 9.83 -3.67
C MET A 346 7.09 10.70 -2.61
N LYS A 347 7.71 11.81 -2.20
CA LYS A 347 7.12 12.84 -1.32
C LYS A 347 5.87 13.45 -1.93
N ASN A 348 5.91 13.81 -3.21
CA ASN A 348 4.76 14.39 -3.92
C ASN A 348 3.61 13.40 -4.03
N MET A 349 3.91 12.14 -4.36
CA MET A 349 2.92 11.07 -4.40
C MET A 349 2.27 10.84 -3.03
N ALA A 350 3.09 10.74 -1.98
CA ALA A 350 2.63 10.59 -0.60
C ALA A 350 1.78 11.79 -0.13
N ALA A 351 2.12 13.02 -0.53
CA ALA A 351 1.35 14.21 -0.21
C ALA A 351 -0.02 14.23 -0.93
N ASN A 352 -0.10 13.73 -2.16
CA ASN A 352 -1.37 13.59 -2.87
C ASN A 352 -2.25 12.52 -2.21
N LYS A 353 -1.67 11.34 -1.90
CA LYS A 353 -2.36 10.27 -1.17
C LYS A 353 -2.86 10.75 0.19
N GLU A 354 -2.04 11.51 0.93
CA GLU A 354 -2.43 12.12 2.22
C GLU A 354 -3.69 12.98 2.11
N ARG A 355 -3.82 13.81 1.07
CA ARG A 355 -5.02 14.64 0.87
C ARG A 355 -6.27 13.81 0.67
N LYS A 356 -6.18 12.73 -0.12
CA LYS A 356 -7.30 11.81 -0.37
C LYS A 356 -7.66 11.01 0.88
N PHE A 357 -6.66 10.50 1.59
CA PHE A 357 -6.84 9.78 2.85
C PHE A 357 -7.42 10.68 3.93
N THR A 358 -6.98 11.94 4.03
CA THR A 358 -7.56 12.91 4.97
C THR A 358 -9.04 13.14 4.69
N GLN A 359 -9.44 13.28 3.41
CA GLN A 359 -10.83 13.41 3.03
C GLN A 359 -11.65 12.15 3.38
N ALA A 360 -11.11 10.97 3.08
CA ALA A 360 -11.76 9.69 3.37
C ALA A 360 -11.88 9.42 4.88
N LEU A 361 -10.81 9.64 5.66
CA LEU A 361 -10.83 9.55 7.12
C LEU A 361 -11.87 10.48 7.72
N ARG A 362 -11.93 11.74 7.26
CA ARG A 362 -12.91 12.70 7.74
C ARG A 362 -14.35 12.25 7.44
N LYS A 363 -14.61 11.69 6.25
CA LYS A 363 -15.90 11.05 5.94
C LYS A 363 -16.19 9.86 6.85
N LEU A 364 -15.20 9.00 7.09
CA LEU A 364 -15.34 7.82 7.93
C LEU A 364 -15.71 8.20 9.37
N TYR A 365 -15.00 9.16 9.97
CA TYR A 365 -15.31 9.66 11.31
C TYR A 365 -16.62 10.44 11.37
N LYS A 366 -17.02 11.15 10.31
CA LYS A 366 -18.36 11.74 10.24
C LYS A 366 -19.45 10.69 10.39
N ILE A 367 -19.27 9.51 9.80
CA ILE A 367 -20.19 8.38 9.97
C ILE A 367 -20.07 7.79 11.38
N ALA A 368 -18.85 7.59 11.86
CA ALA A 368 -18.59 6.99 13.17
C ALA A 368 -19.14 7.82 14.34
N PHE A 369 -19.02 9.15 14.28
CA PHE A 369 -19.54 10.07 15.30
C PHE A 369 -21.04 10.36 15.15
N GLY A 370 -21.67 9.89 14.08
CA GLY A 370 -23.12 10.01 13.88
C GLY A 370 -23.94 9.14 14.83
N VAL A 371 -23.29 8.22 15.56
CA VAL A 371 -23.92 7.30 16.52
C VAL A 371 -23.32 7.50 17.93
N GLU A 372 -24.14 7.29 18.96
CA GLU A 372 -23.80 7.56 20.37
C GLU A 372 -22.75 6.61 21.00
N THR A 373 -22.16 5.72 20.20
CA THR A 373 -21.26 4.68 20.73
C THR A 373 -19.83 5.19 20.96
N ILE A 374 -19.43 6.29 20.31
CA ILE A 374 -18.06 6.82 20.38
C ILE A 374 -18.04 8.14 21.16
N LEU A 375 -18.82 9.10 20.68
CA LEU A 375 -18.99 10.41 21.31
C LEU A 375 -20.47 10.60 21.69
N ASP A 376 -20.71 11.56 22.57
CA ASP A 376 -22.05 11.98 22.96
C ASP A 376 -22.82 12.50 21.73
N THR A 377 -24.14 12.27 21.66
CA THR A 377 -25.03 12.70 20.55
C THR A 377 -25.02 14.20 20.31
N THR A 378 -24.62 15.00 21.30
CA THR A 378 -24.45 16.45 21.14
C THR A 378 -23.19 16.85 20.35
N LYS A 379 -22.26 15.91 20.11
CA LYS A 379 -20.94 16.13 19.50
C LYS A 379 -20.77 15.48 18.13
N THR A 380 -21.87 15.26 17.42
CA THR A 380 -21.87 14.67 16.07
C THR A 380 -21.04 15.46 15.04
N GLU A 381 -20.74 16.74 15.29
CA GLU A 381 -19.92 17.58 14.41
C GLU A 381 -18.42 17.60 14.73
N ALA A 382 -17.96 16.87 15.76
CA ALA A 382 -16.55 16.83 16.17
C ALA A 382 -15.61 16.33 15.05
N TRP A 383 -16.13 15.66 14.03
CA TRP A 383 -15.34 15.22 12.86
C TRP A 383 -14.72 16.39 12.09
N GLN A 384 -15.29 17.59 12.21
CA GLN A 384 -14.75 18.81 11.58
C GLN A 384 -13.45 19.27 12.24
N ASP A 385 -13.34 19.05 13.55
CA ASP A 385 -12.22 19.49 14.39
C ASP A 385 -11.07 18.47 14.44
N LEU A 386 -11.22 17.32 13.76
CA LEU A 386 -10.19 16.30 13.66
C LEU A 386 -8.92 16.84 12.99
N LYS A 387 -7.80 16.65 13.68
CA LYS A 387 -6.46 16.94 13.19
C LYS A 387 -5.79 15.63 12.78
N PHE A 388 -5.28 15.61 11.56
CA PHE A 388 -4.55 14.48 10.99
C PHE A 388 -3.10 14.88 10.79
N GLN A 389 -2.16 14.14 11.35
CA GLN A 389 -0.73 14.34 11.16
C GLN A 389 -0.10 13.04 10.64
N PHE A 390 0.27 13.05 9.36
CA PHE A 390 1.00 11.95 8.73
C PHE A 390 2.50 12.20 8.83
N THR A 391 3.25 11.22 9.30
CA THR A 391 4.71 11.28 9.42
C THR A 391 5.34 10.37 8.38
N ARG A 392 6.24 10.92 7.56
CA ARG A 392 6.97 10.13 6.55
C ARG A 392 8.02 9.27 7.24
N ASN A 393 7.98 7.96 6.98
CA ASN A 393 8.96 7.04 7.53
C ASN A 393 10.28 7.17 6.78
N LEU A 394 11.14 8.04 7.29
CA LEU A 394 12.50 8.24 6.80
C LEU A 394 13.48 7.95 7.93
N PRO A 395 14.69 7.44 7.62
CA PRO A 395 15.77 7.40 8.59
C PRO A 395 16.10 8.84 9.02
N VAL A 396 15.76 9.17 10.27
CA VAL A 396 16.06 10.46 10.87
C VAL A 396 17.25 10.34 11.82
N ASN A 397 18.06 11.39 11.88
CA ASN A 397 19.10 11.50 12.89
C ASN A 397 18.52 12.17 14.14
N LEU A 398 18.26 11.38 15.19
CA LEU A 398 17.70 11.86 16.44
C LEU A 398 18.55 12.98 17.09
N ALA A 399 19.86 12.99 16.88
CA ALA A 399 20.72 14.05 17.39
C ALA A 399 20.44 15.40 16.70
N ASP A 400 20.16 15.37 15.38
CA ASP A 400 19.81 16.56 14.62
C ASP A 400 18.43 17.07 15.00
N GLU A 401 17.46 16.17 15.22
CA GLU A 401 16.13 16.53 15.75
C GLU A 401 16.20 17.15 17.14
N ALA A 402 16.97 16.55 18.05
CA ALA A 402 17.16 17.08 19.40
C ALA A 402 17.86 18.45 19.38
N SER A 403 18.85 18.65 18.50
CA SER A 403 19.50 19.95 18.32
C SER A 403 18.51 20.98 17.78
N THR A 404 17.72 20.61 16.77
CA THR A 404 16.71 21.49 16.18
C THR A 404 15.66 21.88 17.21
N ALA A 405 15.16 20.91 17.98
CA ALA A 405 14.22 21.18 19.06
C ALA A 405 14.85 22.13 20.09
N LYS A 406 16.09 21.90 20.53
CA LYS A 406 16.77 22.81 21.45
C LYS A 406 16.85 24.25 20.92
N ASP A 407 17.12 24.42 19.63
CA ASP A 407 17.21 25.74 18.98
C ASP A 407 15.83 26.42 18.84
N LEU A 408 14.74 25.65 18.83
CA LEU A 408 13.36 26.13 18.79
C LEU A 408 12.78 26.50 20.16
N VAL A 409 13.47 26.19 21.27
CA VAL A 409 13.03 26.50 22.63
C VAL A 409 12.84 28.02 22.79
N GLY A 410 11.64 28.43 23.18
CA GLY A 410 11.27 29.84 23.36
C GLY A 410 10.82 30.57 22.09
N LEU A 411 10.89 29.92 20.92
CA LEU A 411 10.37 30.44 19.64
C LEU A 411 8.99 29.89 19.30
N VAL A 412 8.71 28.64 19.68
CA VAL A 412 7.43 27.95 19.44
C VAL A 412 6.81 27.45 20.75
N SER A 413 5.53 27.05 20.71
CA SER A 413 4.88 26.43 21.87
C SER A 413 5.55 25.11 22.23
N GLN A 414 5.42 24.67 23.49
CA GLN A 414 5.95 23.37 23.92
C GLN A 414 5.34 22.20 23.12
N GLU A 415 4.09 22.33 22.70
CA GLU A 415 3.41 21.32 21.88
C GLU A 415 4.04 21.23 20.49
N THR A 416 4.26 22.38 19.82
CA THR A 416 4.94 22.43 18.52
C THR A 416 6.37 21.93 18.63
N LEU A 417 7.08 22.28 19.69
CA LEU A 417 8.44 21.83 19.98
C LEU A 417 8.53 20.31 20.09
N LEU A 418 7.66 19.69 20.89
CA LEU A 418 7.65 18.24 21.07
C LEU A 418 7.17 17.52 19.80
N SER A 419 6.30 18.16 19.01
CA SER A 419 5.85 17.60 17.73
C SER A 419 6.95 17.49 16.67
N THR A 420 8.10 18.18 16.83
CA THR A 420 9.24 18.02 15.91
C THR A 420 10.06 16.78 16.18
N LEU A 421 9.90 16.15 17.35
CA LEU A 421 10.64 14.95 17.75
C LEU A 421 9.86 13.72 17.28
N SER A 422 10.44 12.92 16.40
CA SER A 422 9.72 11.81 15.76
C SER A 422 9.29 10.72 16.74
N PHE A 423 9.96 10.62 17.91
CA PHE A 423 9.72 9.61 18.94
C PHE A 423 8.65 10.01 19.98
N VAL A 424 8.12 11.23 19.92
CA VAL A 424 7.05 11.67 20.82
C VAL A 424 5.71 11.38 20.16
N ASP A 425 4.97 10.38 20.66
CA ASP A 425 3.70 9.94 20.08
C ASP A 425 2.59 10.98 20.23
N ASP A 426 2.29 11.44 21.44
CA ASP A 426 1.31 12.50 21.68
C ASP A 426 1.94 13.63 22.49
N ALA A 427 2.16 14.77 21.83
CA ALA A 427 2.77 15.94 22.45
C ALA A 427 1.92 16.49 23.62
N LYS A 428 0.59 16.40 23.56
CA LYS A 428 -0.29 16.84 24.66
C LYS A 428 -0.16 15.91 25.86
N ASN A 429 -0.19 14.61 25.64
CA ASN A 429 -0.01 13.62 26.71
C ASN A 429 1.41 13.70 27.31
N GLU A 430 2.43 13.94 26.50
CA GLU A 430 3.79 14.13 27.01
C GLU A 430 3.90 15.39 27.88
N ILE A 431 3.27 16.49 27.47
CA ILE A 431 3.17 17.70 28.31
C ILE A 431 2.44 17.41 29.63
N LYS A 432 1.38 16.58 29.61
CA LYS A 432 0.68 16.16 30.83
C LYS A 432 1.62 15.36 31.75
N ARG A 433 2.33 14.36 31.22
CA ARG A 433 3.33 13.56 31.97
C ARG A 433 4.43 14.44 32.56
N MET A 434 5.01 15.35 31.78
CA MET A 434 6.00 16.29 32.27
C MET A 434 5.47 17.17 33.42
N LYS A 435 4.21 17.62 33.34
CA LYS A 435 3.56 18.39 34.42
C LYS A 435 3.31 17.55 35.66
N GLU A 436 2.96 16.27 35.50
CA GLU A 436 2.79 15.32 36.61
C GLU A 436 4.13 15.05 37.31
N GLU A 437 5.19 14.78 36.55
CA GLU A 437 6.55 14.61 37.08
C GLU A 437 7.01 15.87 37.82
N GLN A 438 6.77 17.07 37.28
CA GLN A 438 7.09 18.32 37.97
C GLN A 438 6.30 18.48 39.28
N LYS A 439 5.00 18.14 39.30
CA LYS A 439 4.19 18.17 40.52
C LYS A 439 4.69 17.19 41.56
N GLU A 440 5.06 15.97 41.16
CA GLU A 440 5.65 14.96 42.05
C GLU A 440 7.02 15.40 42.58
N GLN A 441 7.85 16.02 41.74
CA GLN A 441 9.14 16.55 42.15
C GLN A 441 8.99 17.73 43.13
N ILE A 442 8.02 18.62 42.90
CA ILE A 442 7.69 19.70 43.84
C ILE A 442 7.17 19.11 45.16
N LYS A 443 6.25 18.13 45.11
CA LYS A 443 5.70 17.48 46.29
C LYS A 443 6.78 16.77 47.12
N SER A 444 7.65 16.00 46.48
CA SER A 444 8.78 15.33 47.14
C SER A 444 9.80 16.33 47.71
N SER A 445 10.03 17.46 47.03
CA SER A 445 10.89 18.53 47.56
C SER A 445 10.28 19.24 48.78
N LEU A 446 8.96 19.45 48.81
CA LEU A 446 8.23 20.01 49.95
C LEU A 446 8.21 19.03 51.14
N GLU A 447 7.96 17.74 50.89
CA GLU A 447 8.03 16.69 51.92
C GLU A 447 9.46 16.50 52.47
N ALA A 448 10.49 16.69 51.65
CA ALA A 448 11.88 16.71 52.10
C ALA A 448 12.20 17.96 52.94
N THR A 449 11.53 19.08 52.69
CA THR A 449 11.71 20.34 53.44
C THR A 449 10.92 20.34 54.76
N ASP A 450 9.76 19.68 54.82
CA ASP A 450 8.98 19.50 56.06
C ASP A 450 9.58 18.43 57.00
N ASN A 451 10.40 17.50 56.47
CA ASN A 451 11.17 16.54 57.27
C ASN A 451 12.50 17.09 57.80
N LEU A 452 12.82 18.38 57.56
CA LEU A 452 13.95 19.05 58.22
C LEU A 452 13.54 19.38 59.66
N THR A 453 14.27 18.85 60.65
CA THR A 453 14.03 19.12 62.07
C THR A 453 14.25 20.61 62.38
N ASP A 454 13.50 21.14 63.37
CA ASP A 454 13.47 22.56 63.78
C ASP A 454 14.86 23.20 64.05
N GLN A 455 15.92 22.41 64.17
CA GLN A 455 17.30 22.90 64.31
C GLN A 455 17.88 23.52 63.02
N GLN A 456 17.34 23.24 61.83
CA GLN A 456 17.84 23.83 60.58
C GLN A 456 17.11 25.13 60.16
N LYS A 457 15.95 25.43 60.76
CA LYS A 457 15.24 26.72 60.56
C LYS A 457 15.79 27.88 61.40
N ALA A 458 16.61 27.61 62.41
CA ALA A 458 17.13 28.61 63.37
C ALA A 458 18.49 29.25 62.98
N GLY A 459 19.00 29.01 61.76
CA GLY A 459 20.34 29.47 61.34
C GLY A 459 20.42 30.82 60.59
N VAL A 460 19.30 31.46 60.24
CA VAL A 460 19.29 32.70 59.39
C VAL A 460 18.64 33.89 60.11
N GLY A 461 18.81 33.99 61.43
CA GLY A 461 18.17 35.05 62.21
C GLY A 461 18.88 35.39 63.50
N ASN A 462 20.11 35.91 63.43
CA ASN A 462 20.55 36.90 64.43
C ASN A 462 21.71 37.75 63.91
N GLY A 463 21.37 39.00 63.61
CA GLY A 463 22.30 40.04 63.19
C GLY A 463 21.59 41.39 63.08
N LYS A 464 20.81 41.78 64.10
CA LYS A 464 20.50 43.20 64.32
C LYS A 464 21.52 43.75 65.31
N ALA A 465 22.38 44.63 64.80
CA ALA A 465 23.18 45.53 65.59
C ALA A 465 22.31 46.74 66.00
N GLU A 466 22.30 47.07 67.28
CA GLU A 466 22.00 48.40 67.81
C GLU A 466 23.28 48.89 68.50
N GLU A 467 24.06 49.71 67.79
CA GLU A 467 24.48 51.09 68.12
C GLU A 467 25.41 51.63 67.02
#